data_AF-A0A2J6SQ51-F1
#
_entry.id   AF-A0A2J6SQ51-F1
#
_cell.length_a   1.000
_cell.length_b   1.000
_cell.length_c   1.000
_cell.angle_alpha   90.00
_cell.angle_beta   90.00
_cell.angle_gamma   90.00
#
_symmetry.space_group_name_H-M   'P 1'
#
loop_
_entity.id
_entity.type
_entity.pdbx_description
1 polymer ?
#
loop_
_entity_poly.entity_id
_entity_poly.type
_entity_poly.pdbx_seq_one_letter_code
_entity_poly.pdbx_strand_id
1 'polypeptide(L)' 'IKLGKYKIDLIYSDIIGLIPVLGYNRSRYLVTFIYNYSKLIAVYLIKAKGNITDSFIYFKKYYK' A
#
# COMPACT_ATOMS: atom_id res chain seq x y z
N ILE A 1 4.84 18.19 22.61
CA ILE A 1 4.52 16.79 22.19
C ILE A 1 5.71 15.92 22.57
N LYS A 2 5.52 14.94 23.46
CA LYS A 2 6.62 14.05 23.89
C LYS A 2 6.85 13.02 22.77
N LEU A 3 7.79 13.30 21.87
CA LEU A 3 8.27 12.33 20.89
C LEU A 3 9.11 11.27 21.63
N GLY A 4 8.75 9.99 21.49
CA GLY A 4 9.61 8.89 21.96
C GLY A 4 9.00 7.88 22.94
N LYS A 5 7.71 7.54 22.86
CA LYS A 5 7.17 6.38 23.62
C LYS A 5 6.50 5.28 22.79
N TYR A 6 6.19 5.54 21.52
CA TYR A 6 5.58 4.55 20.63
C TYR A 6 6.43 4.41 19.37
N LYS A 7 6.70 3.16 18.98
CA LYS A 7 7.25 2.84 17.67
C LYS A 7 6.26 3.40 16.65
N ILE A 8 6.63 4.48 15.96
CA ILE A 8 5.73 5.16 15.04
C ILE A 8 5.43 4.20 13.90
N ASP A 9 4.16 3.79 13.84
CA ASP A 9 3.67 2.73 12.96
C ASP A 9 3.40 3.24 11.54
N LEU A 10 4.34 4.03 11.01
CA LEU A 10 4.19 4.82 9.80
C LEU A 10 4.34 3.97 8.55
N ILE A 11 3.29 4.01 7.74
CA ILE A 11 3.26 3.44 6.40
C ILE A 11 3.05 4.61 5.44
N TYR A 12 3.93 4.73 4.45
CA TYR A 12 3.67 5.61 3.31
C TYR A 12 2.90 4.82 2.26
N SER A 13 1.84 5.39 1.73
CA SER A 13 1.04 4.79 0.67
C SER A 13 0.96 5.72 -0.52
N ASP A 14 1.02 5.16 -1.72
CA ASP A 14 0.75 5.89 -2.95
C ASP A 14 -0.07 5.05 -3.93
N ILE A 15 -0.81 5.72 -4.82
CA ILE A 15 -1.61 5.07 -5.86
C ILE A 15 -1.23 5.66 -7.21
N ILE A 16 -0.83 4.79 -8.12
CA ILE A 16 -0.53 5.14 -9.51
C ILE A 16 -1.63 4.55 -10.40
N GLY A 17 -2.26 5.40 -11.21
CA GLY A 17 -3.27 5.03 -12.22
C GLY A 17 -4.07 6.27 -12.61
N LEU A 18 -4.98 6.27 -13.57
CA LEU A 18 -5.58 5.25 -14.41
C LEU A 18 -4.62 4.78 -15.51
N ILE A 19 -4.07 3.56 -15.40
CA ILE A 19 -3.20 3.02 -16.44
C ILE A 19 -4.07 2.70 -17.67
N PRO A 20 -3.76 3.26 -18.86
CA PRO A 20 -4.64 3.18 -20.03
C PRO A 20 -4.72 1.77 -20.62
N VAL A 21 -3.66 0.97 -20.45
CA VAL A 21 -3.62 -0.44 -20.85
C VAL A 21 -4.04 -1.31 -19.68
N LEU A 22 -4.86 -2.33 -19.95
CA LEU A 22 -5.19 -3.34 -18.94
C LEU A 22 -3.92 -4.09 -18.53
N GLY A 23 -3.51 -3.89 -17.27
CA GLY A 23 -2.42 -4.65 -16.68
C GLY A 23 -2.82 -6.10 -16.38
N TYR A 24 -1.94 -6.79 -15.65
CA TYR A 24 -2.21 -8.16 -15.22
C TYR A 24 -3.55 -8.27 -14.46
N ASN A 25 -4.33 -9.30 -14.79
CA ASN A 25 -5.70 -9.53 -14.29
C ASN A 25 -6.64 -8.32 -14.49
N ARG A 26 -6.49 -7.56 -15.58
CA ARG A 26 -7.31 -6.36 -15.89
C ARG A 26 -7.19 -5.23 -14.85
N SER A 27 -6.11 -5.20 -14.09
CA SER A 27 -5.84 -4.14 -13.13
C SER A 27 -5.50 -2.83 -13.83
N ARG A 28 -5.91 -1.70 -13.22
CA ARG A 28 -5.72 -0.35 -13.80
C ARG A 28 -4.98 0.60 -12.86
N TYR A 29 -4.67 0.13 -11.66
CA TYR A 29 -3.97 0.88 -10.65
C TYR A 29 -2.90 0.00 -9.99
N LEU A 30 -1.83 0.66 -9.57
CA LEU A 30 -0.80 0.14 -8.69
C LEU A 30 -0.92 0.87 -7.35
N VAL A 31 -0.87 0.12 -6.27
CA VAL A 31 -0.79 0.68 -4.91
C VAL A 31 0.53 0.25 -4.31
N THR A 32 1.23 1.20 -3.69
CA THR A 32 2.46 0.94 -2.93
C THR A 32 2.20 1.15 -1.45
N PHE A 33 2.76 0.28 -0.61
CA PHE A 33 2.84 0.48 0.83
C PHE A 33 4.30 0.32 1.26
N ILE A 34 4.84 1.34 1.91
CA ILE A 34 6.21 1.38 2.42
C ILE A 34 6.15 1.44 3.93
N TYR A 35 6.54 0.35 4.60
CA TYR A 35 6.66 0.37 6.05
C TYR A 35 7.97 1.07 6.45
N ASN A 36 7.86 2.21 7.11
CA ASN A 36 9.02 3.07 7.37
C ASN A 36 10.11 2.39 8.21
N TYR A 37 9.73 1.50 9.13
CA TYR A 37 10.65 0.84 10.04
C TYR A 37 11.57 -0.18 9.35
N SER A 38 11.01 -1.12 8.58
CA SER A 38 11.79 -2.15 7.90
C SER A 38 12.23 -1.76 6.50
N LYS A 39 11.73 -0.62 5.99
CA LYS A 39 11.86 -0.22 4.58
C LYS A 39 11.27 -1.25 3.60
N LEU A 40 10.41 -2.14 4.10
CA LEU A 40 9.68 -3.10 3.26
C LEU A 40 8.71 -2.33 2.36
N ILE A 41 8.78 -2.63 1.08
CA ILE A 41 7.90 -2.08 0.05
C ILE A 41 7.04 -3.22 -0.48
N ALA A 42 5.74 -3.05 -0.42
CA ALA A 42 4.77 -3.95 -1.05
C ALA A 42 4.04 -3.23 -2.17
N VAL A 43 3.85 -3.90 -3.30
CA VAL A 43 3.16 -3.37 -4.47
C VAL A 43 1.99 -4.28 -4.82
N TYR A 44 0.81 -3.70 -4.95
CA TYR A 44 -0.43 -4.40 -5.26
C TYR A 44 -1.04 -3.87 -6.56
N LEU A 45 -1.54 -4.79 -7.38
CA LEU A 45 -2.33 -4.46 -8.57
C LEU A 45 -3.81 -4.48 -8.19
N ILE A 46 -4.51 -3.36 -8.45
CA ILE A 46 -5.95 -3.26 -8.16
C ILE A 46 -6.76 -2.79 -9.38
N LYS A 47 -8.02 -3.22 -9.42
CA LYS A 47 -8.96 -2.94 -10.52
C LYS A 47 -9.64 -1.58 -10.37
N ALA A 48 -10.00 -1.20 -9.14
CA ALA A 48 -10.62 0.08 -8.81
C ALA A 48 -9.94 0.71 -7.59
N LYS A 49 -9.93 2.05 -7.49
CA LYS A 49 -9.32 2.77 -6.36
C LYS A 49 -9.82 2.30 -4.99
N GLY A 50 -11.10 1.93 -4.88
CA GLY A 50 -11.71 1.45 -3.63
C GLY A 50 -11.12 0.14 -3.08
N ASN A 51 -10.47 -0.68 -3.92
CA ASN A 51 -9.84 -1.93 -3.48
C ASN A 51 -8.53 -1.71 -2.68
N ILE A 52 -8.12 -0.45 -2.45
CA ILE A 52 -6.96 -0.15 -1.62
C ILE A 52 -7.13 -0.65 -0.17
N THR A 53 -8.34 -0.58 0.37
CA THR A 53 -8.63 -1.00 1.75
C THR A 53 -8.34 -2.48 1.94
N ASP A 54 -8.79 -3.34 1.01
CA ASP A 54 -8.52 -4.78 1.04
C ASP A 54 -7.01 -5.06 0.97
N SER A 55 -6.31 -4.34 0.10
CA SER A 55 -4.86 -4.46 -0.06
C SER A 55 -4.11 -4.01 1.20
N PHE A 56 -4.59 -2.96 1.88
CA PHE A 56 -4.01 -2.45 3.12
C PHE A 56 -4.21 -3.42 4.29
N ILE A 57 -5.41 -4.00 4.43
CA ILE A 57 -5.69 -5.02 5.44
C ILE A 57 -4.77 -6.24 5.23
N TYR A 58 -4.65 -6.69 3.98
CA TYR A 58 -3.74 -7.77 3.63
C TYR A 58 -2.29 -7.43 3.98
N PHE A 59 -1.83 -6.23 3.59
CA PHE A 59 -0.49 -5.76 3.91
C PHE A 59 -0.21 -5.78 5.42
N LYS A 60 -1.14 -5.25 6.22
CA LYS A 60 -1.05 -5.25 7.69
C LYS A 60 -1.03 -6.66 8.28
N LYS A 61 -1.77 -7.61 7.70
CA LYS A 61 -1.82 -8.98 8.23
C LYS A 61 -0.49 -9.72 8.06
N TYR A 62 0.22 -9.49 6.95
CA TYR A 62 1.36 -10.34 6.56
C TYR A 62 2.74 -9.69 6.71
N TYR A 63 2.83 -8.35 6.70
CA TYR A 63 4.12 -7.66 6.65
C TYR A 63 4.40 -6.74 7.85
N LYS A 64 3.43 -6.58 8.77
CA LYS A 64 3.52 -5.59 9.85
C LYS A 64 2.80 -6.01 11.13
#